data_AF-A0A7W2U2E7-F1
#
_entry.id   AF-A0A7W2U2E7-F1
#
_cell.length_a   1.000
_cell.length_b   1.000
_cell.length_c   1.000
_cell.angle_alpha   90.00
_cell.angle_beta   90.00
_cell.angle_gamma   90.00
#
_symmetry.space_group_name_H-M   'P 1'
#
loop_
_entity.id
_entity.type
_entity.pdbx_description
1 polymer ?
#
loop_
_entity_poly.entity_id
_entity_poly.type
_entity_poly.pdbx_seq_one_letter_code
_entity_poly.pdbx_strand_id
1 'polypeptide(L)'
;MNLLSDIWQSYLGLPTWVKIWVFLILVPVNIASIWFMGNPGSSLVVSFAIAGLLFNAIPIWFDRGFSSAMAIPHVIFWIPLTIILVNYLMISEVVLTNNYRYFLIILMVCNLISLSFDIPDLFKWLKDRKKTIQ
;
A
#
# COMPACT_ATOMS: atom_id res chain seq x y z
N MET A 1 12.86 -11.80 24.54
CA MET A 1 11.75 -11.72 23.56
C MET A 1 12.37 -11.50 22.20
N ASN A 2 12.00 -12.32 21.20
CA ASN A 2 12.61 -12.32 19.87
C ASN A 2 11.83 -11.36 18.95
N LEU A 3 12.51 -10.63 18.08
CA LEU A 3 11.86 -9.70 17.13
C LEU A 3 10.71 -10.37 16.35
N LEU A 4 10.93 -11.61 15.90
CA LEU A 4 9.91 -12.41 15.21
C LEU A 4 8.70 -12.75 16.08
N SER A 5 8.91 -13.00 17.39
CA SER A 5 7.78 -13.27 18.29
C SER A 5 6.95 -12.02 18.54
N ASP A 6 7.58 -10.84 18.62
CA ASP A 6 6.89 -9.57 18.85
C ASP A 6 6.03 -9.20 17.63
N ILE A 7 6.59 -9.33 16.41
CA ILE A 7 5.86 -9.10 15.15
C ILE A 7 4.71 -10.11 15.01
N TRP A 8 4.94 -11.38 15.35
CA TRP A 8 3.90 -12.41 15.27
C TRP A 8 2.73 -12.14 16.23
N GLN A 9 3.02 -11.75 17.47
CA GLN A 9 1.98 -11.38 18.44
C GLN A 9 1.21 -10.13 17.98
N SER A 10 1.91 -9.13 17.44
CA SER A 10 1.26 -7.95 16.87
C SER A 10 0.35 -8.30 15.68
N TYR A 11 0.80 -9.19 14.79
CA TYR A 11 -0.03 -9.71 13.70
C TYR A 11 -1.28 -10.43 14.24
N LEU A 12 -1.14 -11.26 15.27
CA LEU A 12 -2.27 -11.95 15.88
C LEU A 12 -3.29 -10.96 16.47
N GLY A 13 -2.85 -9.81 16.98
CA GLY A 13 -3.69 -8.75 17.53
C GLY A 13 -4.49 -7.94 16.51
N LEU A 14 -4.18 -8.02 15.21
CA LEU A 14 -4.94 -7.30 14.19
C LEU A 14 -6.37 -7.88 14.03
N PRO A 15 -7.37 -7.06 13.63
CA PRO A 15 -8.67 -7.57 13.28
C PRO A 15 -8.59 -8.57 12.11
N THR A 16 -9.32 -9.68 12.18
CA THR A 16 -9.29 -10.73 11.15
C THR A 16 -9.62 -10.21 9.75
N TRP A 17 -10.56 -9.26 9.63
CA TRP A 17 -10.92 -8.66 8.35
C TRP A 17 -9.76 -7.86 7.74
N VAL A 18 -8.94 -7.17 8.55
CA VAL A 18 -7.73 -6.46 8.09
C VAL A 18 -6.71 -7.45 7.57
N LYS A 19 -6.49 -8.58 8.27
CA LYS A 19 -5.56 -9.62 7.82
C LYS A 19 -5.98 -10.18 6.47
N ILE A 20 -7.26 -10.50 6.31
CA ILE A 20 -7.82 -10.99 5.05
C ILE A 20 -7.62 -9.94 3.95
N TRP A 21 -8.00 -8.69 4.21
CA TRP A 21 -7.87 -7.60 3.24
C TRP A 21 -6.42 -7.39 2.80
N VAL A 22 -5.49 -7.25 3.74
CA VAL A 22 -4.09 -6.95 3.45
C VAL A 22 -3.41 -8.13 2.76
N PHE A 23 -3.49 -9.33 3.34
CA PHE A 23 -2.68 -10.47 2.88
C PHE A 23 -3.30 -11.26 1.74
N LEU A 24 -4.63 -11.27 1.59
CA LEU A 24 -5.31 -12.02 0.53
C LEU A 24 -5.77 -11.15 -0.65
N ILE A 25 -5.84 -9.83 -0.48
CA ILE A 25 -6.31 -8.93 -1.54
C ILE A 25 -5.23 -7.91 -1.89
N LEU A 26 -4.88 -7.02 -0.95
CA LEU A 26 -4.02 -5.88 -1.22
C LEU A 26 -2.60 -6.26 -1.66
N VAL A 27 -1.95 -7.18 -0.92
CA VAL A 27 -0.61 -7.67 -1.24
C VAL A 27 -0.62 -8.44 -2.58
N PRO A 28 -1.50 -9.45 -2.79
CA PRO A 28 -1.56 -10.14 -4.07
C PRO A 28 -1.86 -9.24 -5.27
N VAL A 29 -2.78 -8.28 -5.15
CA VAL A 29 -3.13 -7.35 -6.24
C VAL A 29 -1.93 -6.46 -6.59
N ASN A 30 -1.22 -5.92 -5.60
CA ASN A 30 -0.02 -5.12 -5.85
C ASN A 30 1.12 -5.98 -6.45
N ILE A 31 1.30 -7.23 -6.01
CA ILE A 31 2.28 -8.16 -6.61
C ILE A 31 1.89 -8.54 -8.05
N ALA A 32 0.61 -8.75 -8.32
CA ALA A 32 0.10 -9.09 -9.64
C ALA A 32 0.41 -8.02 -10.70
N SER A 33 0.72 -6.79 -10.29
CA SER A 33 1.20 -5.74 -11.21
C SER A 33 2.44 -6.17 -12.01
N ILE A 34 3.29 -7.03 -11.43
CA ILE A 34 4.50 -7.56 -12.09
C ILE A 34 4.14 -8.34 -13.37
N TRP A 35 3.02 -9.07 -13.37
CA TRP A 35 2.58 -9.83 -14.56
C TRP A 35 2.17 -8.94 -15.73
N PHE A 36 1.92 -7.66 -15.49
CA PHE A 36 1.58 -6.70 -16.53
C PHE A 36 2.78 -5.86 -16.99
N MET A 37 4.01 -6.21 -16.56
CA MET A 37 5.24 -5.64 -17.14
C MET A 37 5.25 -5.79 -18.67
N GLY A 38 5.71 -4.74 -19.35
CA GLY A 38 5.73 -4.66 -20.81
C GLY A 38 4.53 -3.92 -21.41
N ASN A 39 3.49 -3.64 -20.63
CA ASN A 39 2.46 -2.69 -21.04
C ASN A 39 2.94 -1.24 -20.89
N PRO A 40 2.34 -0.27 -21.62
CA PRO A 40 2.70 1.15 -21.48
C PRO A 40 2.60 1.64 -20.03
N GLY A 41 3.67 2.29 -19.54
CA GLY A 41 3.71 2.84 -18.18
C GLY A 41 3.74 1.82 -17.04
N SER A 42 3.74 0.51 -17.35
CA SER A 42 3.72 -0.57 -16.34
C SER A 42 4.91 -0.53 -15.40
N SER A 43 6.10 -0.11 -15.87
CA SER A 43 7.29 0.00 -15.02
C SER A 43 7.07 0.93 -13.83
N LEU A 44 6.46 2.10 -14.05
CA LEU A 44 6.15 3.03 -12.97
C LEU A 44 5.09 2.46 -12.02
N VAL A 45 4.04 1.87 -12.57
CA VAL A 45 2.97 1.23 -11.78
C VAL A 45 3.55 0.16 -10.85
N VAL A 46 4.37 -0.74 -11.40
CA VAL A 46 5.02 -1.83 -10.63
C VAL A 46 5.97 -1.25 -9.60
N SER A 47 6.82 -0.28 -9.97
CA SER A 47 7.78 0.31 -9.03
C SER A 47 7.08 0.91 -7.80
N PHE A 48 6.02 1.69 -7.98
CA PHE A 48 5.30 2.29 -6.85
C PHE A 48 4.45 1.28 -6.07
N ALA A 49 3.82 0.31 -6.75
CA ALA A 49 3.05 -0.74 -6.10
C ALA A 49 3.94 -1.57 -5.15
N ILE A 50 5.08 -2.03 -5.67
CA ILE A 50 6.04 -2.83 -4.91
C ILE A 50 6.80 -2.00 -3.88
N ALA A 51 7.15 -0.75 -4.17
CA ALA A 51 7.80 0.12 -3.20
C ALA A 51 6.91 0.34 -1.97
N GLY A 52 5.61 0.59 -2.13
CA GLY A 52 4.71 0.74 -0.99
C GLY A 52 4.65 -0.52 -0.10
N LEU A 53 4.76 -1.71 -0.68
CA LEU A 53 4.85 -2.97 0.08
C LEU A 53 6.21 -3.13 0.78
N LEU A 54 7.32 -2.95 0.06
CA LEU A 54 8.66 -3.20 0.58
C LEU A 54 9.06 -2.20 1.66
N PHE A 55 8.78 -0.91 1.45
CA PHE A 55 9.12 0.11 2.44
C PHE A 55 8.26 0.00 3.71
N ASN A 56 7.14 -0.74 3.67
CA ASN A 56 6.37 -1.04 4.88
C ASN A 56 7.07 -2.04 5.81
N ALA A 57 8.07 -2.79 5.32
CA ALA A 57 8.90 -3.63 6.19
C ALA A 57 9.73 -2.79 7.19
N ILE A 58 10.02 -1.53 6.87
CA ILE A 58 10.84 -0.63 7.72
C ILE A 58 10.10 -0.31 9.04
N PRO A 59 8.88 0.25 9.04
CA PRO A 59 8.10 0.46 10.27
C PRO A 59 7.93 -0.82 11.08
N ILE A 60 7.63 -1.96 10.44
CA ILE A 60 7.45 -3.25 11.12
C ILE A 60 8.72 -3.65 11.89
N TRP A 61 9.89 -3.42 11.31
CA TRP A 61 11.18 -3.74 11.92
C TRP A 61 11.50 -2.84 13.12
N PHE A 62 11.25 -1.52 13.00
CA PHE A 62 11.56 -0.56 14.05
C PHE A 62 10.55 -0.57 15.20
N ASP A 63 9.26 -0.63 14.90
CA ASP A 63 8.18 -0.62 15.89
C ASP A 63 7.87 -2.04 16.42
N ARG A 64 8.57 -3.06 15.91
CA ARG A 64 8.40 -4.48 16.25
C ARG A 64 6.96 -4.99 16.13
N GLY A 65 6.20 -4.43 15.19
CA GLY A 65 4.79 -4.76 15.02
C GLY A 65 4.08 -3.84 14.03
N PHE A 66 2.78 -4.06 13.91
CA PHE A 66 1.90 -3.28 13.05
C PHE A 66 1.46 -2.01 13.77
N SER A 67 2.06 -0.88 13.40
CA SER A 67 1.81 0.43 14.00
C SER A 67 1.21 1.41 12.99
N SER A 68 0.68 2.53 13.48
CA SER A 68 0.22 3.64 12.62
C SER A 68 1.35 4.25 11.76
N ALA A 69 2.63 3.95 12.04
CA ALA A 69 3.75 4.37 11.19
C ALA A 69 3.77 3.63 9.83
N MET A 70 3.10 2.47 9.73
CA MET A 70 2.94 1.72 8.48
C MET A 70 2.15 2.48 7.42
N ALA A 71 1.37 3.49 7.81
CA ALA A 71 0.67 4.35 6.86
C ALA A 71 1.63 5.26 6.07
N ILE A 72 2.84 5.55 6.59
CA ILE A 72 3.79 6.49 5.96
C ILE A 72 4.23 5.98 4.58
N PRO A 73 4.78 4.75 4.43
CA PRO A 73 5.17 4.25 3.12
C PRO A 73 3.98 4.13 2.16
N HIS A 74 2.81 3.67 2.63
CA HIS A 74 1.61 3.59 1.80
C HIS A 74 1.21 4.95 1.24
N VAL A 75 1.15 5.98 2.08
CA VAL A 75 0.79 7.34 1.64
C VAL A 75 1.82 7.90 0.66
N ILE A 76 3.11 7.72 0.94
CA ILE A 76 4.20 8.24 0.09
C ILE A 76 4.21 7.58 -1.30
N PHE A 77 4.00 6.26 -1.39
CA PHE A 77 4.10 5.54 -2.67
C PHE A 77 2.76 5.37 -3.37
N TRP A 78 1.68 5.10 -2.64
CA TRP A 78 0.39 4.79 -3.25
C TRP A 78 -0.45 6.01 -3.61
N ILE A 79 -0.23 7.18 -2.99
CA ILE A 79 -0.86 8.42 -3.49
C ILE A 79 -0.33 8.77 -4.89
N PRO A 80 0.99 8.87 -5.13
CA PRO A 80 1.51 9.08 -6.49
C PRO A 80 1.07 7.98 -7.46
N LEU A 81 1.08 6.71 -7.03
CA LEU A 81 0.57 5.60 -7.83
C LEU A 81 -0.86 5.86 -8.28
N THR A 82 -1.75 6.23 -7.36
CA THR A 82 -3.16 6.50 -7.68
C THR A 82 -3.31 7.64 -8.69
N ILE A 83 -2.49 8.69 -8.57
CA ILE A 83 -2.46 9.79 -9.55
C ILE A 83 -2.03 9.29 -10.93
N ILE A 84 -0.98 8.44 -10.99
CA ILE A 84 -0.52 7.82 -12.24
C ILE A 84 -1.63 6.96 -12.85
N LEU A 85 -2.34 6.16 -12.03
CA LEU A 85 -3.44 5.31 -12.49
C LEU A 85 -4.59 6.15 -13.06
N VAL A 86 -4.98 7.24 -12.39
CA VAL A 86 -6.00 8.17 -12.89
C VAL A 86 -5.53 8.80 -14.21
N ASN A 87 -4.26 9.20 -14.32
CA ASN A 87 -3.73 9.75 -15.55
C ASN A 87 -3.83 8.75 -16.71
N TYR A 88 -3.41 7.49 -16.49
CA TYR A 88 -3.45 6.46 -17.52
C TYR A 88 -4.86 5.99 -17.90
N LEU A 89 -5.81 6.05 -16.98
CA LEU A 89 -7.18 5.58 -17.21
C LEU A 89 -8.10 6.67 -17.77
N MET A 90 -7.92 7.93 -17.36
CA MET A 90 -8.90 9.00 -17.59
C MET A 90 -8.38 10.19 -18.40
N ILE A 91 -7.07 10.44 -18.39
CA ILE A 91 -6.50 11.68 -18.96
C ILE A 91 -5.69 11.39 -20.22
N SER A 92 -4.85 10.36 -20.19
CA SER A 92 -3.96 10.07 -21.31
C SER A 92 -4.68 9.26 -22.38
N GLU A 93 -4.31 9.50 -23.63
CA GLU A 93 -4.79 8.73 -24.79
C GLU A 93 -3.98 7.45 -25.01
N VAL A 94 -3.34 6.93 -23.95
CA VAL A 94 -2.50 5.73 -24.03
C VAL A 94 -3.40 4.54 -24.36
N VAL A 95 -3.07 3.85 -25.45
CA VAL A 95 -3.76 2.62 -25.85
C VAL A 95 -3.35 1.50 -24.90
N LEU A 96 -4.25 1.14 -24.00
CA LEU A 96 -4.09 0.05 -23.05
C LEU A 96 -4.85 -1.18 -23.57
N THR A 97 -4.27 -2.36 -23.39
CA THR A 97 -5.00 -3.61 -23.61
C THR A 97 -6.16 -3.70 -22.62
N ASN A 98 -7.30 -4.27 -23.03
CA ASN A 98 -8.49 -4.36 -22.16
C ASN A 98 -8.16 -5.04 -20.82
N ASN A 99 -7.39 -6.12 -20.84
CA ASN A 99 -6.99 -6.84 -19.63
C ASN A 99 -6.17 -5.96 -18.67
N TYR A 100 -5.21 -5.20 -19.21
CA TYR A 100 -4.40 -4.30 -18.39
C TYR A 100 -5.23 -3.14 -17.83
N ARG A 101 -6.15 -2.57 -18.63
CA ARG A 101 -7.08 -1.53 -18.16
C ARG A 101 -7.93 -2.02 -16.98
N TYR A 102 -8.52 -3.21 -17.06
CA TYR A 102 -9.30 -3.78 -15.95
C TYR A 102 -8.43 -3.98 -14.71
N PHE A 103 -7.21 -4.49 -14.89
CA PHE A 103 -6.27 -4.64 -13.79
C PHE A 103 -5.93 -3.30 -13.12
N LEU A 104 -5.65 -2.25 -13.89
CA LEU A 104 -5.34 -0.92 -13.34
C LEU A 104 -6.52 -0.34 -12.54
N ILE A 105 -7.76 -0.59 -12.95
CA ILE A 105 -8.96 -0.20 -12.20
C ILE A 105 -9.01 -0.95 -10.86
N ILE A 106 -8.80 -2.27 -10.86
CA ILE A 106 -8.78 -3.08 -9.63
C ILE A 106 -7.67 -2.59 -8.70
N LEU A 107 -6.46 -2.40 -9.22
CA LEU A 107 -5.32 -1.88 -8.47
C LEU A 107 -5.62 -0.51 -7.86
N MET A 108 -6.22 0.40 -8.63
CA MET A 108 -6.62 1.73 -8.18
C MET A 108 -7.66 1.65 -7.05
N VAL A 109 -8.71 0.84 -7.21
CA VAL A 109 -9.76 0.68 -6.19
C VAL A 109 -9.19 0.09 -4.90
N CYS A 110 -8.38 -0.97 -5.00
CA CYS A 110 -7.74 -1.59 -3.84
C CYS A 110 -6.85 -0.59 -3.08
N ASN A 111 -6.02 0.16 -3.81
CA ASN A 111 -5.11 1.14 -3.20
C ASN A 111 -5.87 2.34 -2.62
N LEU A 112 -6.96 2.81 -3.25
CA LEU A 112 -7.82 3.86 -2.71
C LEU A 112 -8.50 3.43 -1.40
N ILE A 113 -9.03 2.20 -1.35
CA ILE A 113 -9.62 1.65 -0.13
C ILE A 113 -8.57 1.57 0.97
N SER A 114 -7.36 1.05 0.68
CA SER A 114 -6.30 1.03 1.69
C SER A 114 -5.91 2.43 2.15
N LEU A 115 -5.70 3.37 1.22
CA LEU A 115 -5.35 4.76 1.55
C LEU A 115 -6.40 5.44 2.42
N SER A 116 -7.69 5.12 2.24
CA SER A 116 -8.75 5.65 3.10
C SER A 116 -8.62 5.21 4.56
N PHE A 117 -8.01 4.05 4.83
CA PHE A 117 -7.66 3.58 6.17
C PHE A 117 -6.31 4.13 6.63
N ASP A 118 -5.32 4.22 5.73
CA ASP A 118 -3.97 4.69 6.06
C ASP A 118 -3.94 6.19 6.41
N ILE A 119 -4.75 7.03 5.76
CA ILE A 119 -4.74 8.50 5.98
C ILE A 119 -5.10 8.86 7.44
N PRO A 120 -6.23 8.39 8.02
CA PRO A 120 -6.53 8.63 9.43
C PRO A 120 -5.44 8.13 10.38
N ASP A 121 -4.84 6.97 10.09
CA ASP A 121 -3.76 6.39 10.88
C ASP A 121 -2.49 7.25 10.83
N LEU A 122 -2.15 7.81 9.67
CA LEU A 122 -1.07 8.77 9.53
C LEU A 122 -1.31 10.03 10.38
N PHE A 123 -2.53 10.58 10.35
CA PHE A 123 -2.87 11.75 11.16
C PHE A 123 -2.80 11.45 12.66
N LYS A 124 -3.26 10.27 13.07
CA LYS A 124 -3.14 9.81 14.46
C LYS A 124 -1.68 9.70 14.87
N TRP A 125 -0.84 9.07 14.05
CA TRP A 125 0.59 8.96 14.30
C TRP A 125 1.27 10.34 14.45
N LEU A 126 0.96 11.29 13.55
CA LEU A 126 1.49 12.66 13.64
C LEU A 126 1.05 13.38 14.93
N LYS A 127 -0.20 13.17 15.36
CA LYS A 127 -0.73 13.76 16.60
C LYS A 127 -0.05 13.19 17.84
N ASP A 128 0.17 11.89 17.87
CA ASP A 128 0.81 11.21 19.01
C ASP A 128 2.30 11.60 19.11
N ARG A 129 2.99 11.75 17.97
CA ARG A 129 4.37 12.31 17.93
C ARG A 129 4.42 13.74 18.49
N LYS A 130 3.47 14.61 18.13
CA LYS A 130 3.43 15.99 18.64
C LYS A 130 3.25 16.07 20.15
N LYS A 131 2.46 15.16 20.75
CA LYS A 131 2.26 15.10 22.21
C LYS A 131 3.49 14.61 22.98
N THR A 132 4.41 13.89 22.34
CA THR A 132 5.59 13.34 23.00
C THR A 132 6.75 14.37 23.07
N ILE A 133 6.62 15.49 22.36
CA ILE A 133 7.63 16.57 22.28
C ILE A 133 7.26 17.77 23.18
N GLN A 134 6.05 17.79 23.74
CA GLN A 134 5.59 18.76 24.73
C GLN A 134 5.79 18.21 26.14
#